data_AF-A0A6C0LGI7-F1
#
_entry.id   AF-A0A6C0LGI7-F1
#
_cell.length_a   1.000
_cell.length_b   1.000
_cell.length_c   1.000
_cell.angle_alpha   90.00
_cell.angle_beta   90.00
_cell.angle_gamma   90.00
#
_symmetry.space_group_name_H-M   'P 1'
#
loop_
_entity.id
_entity.type
_entity.pdbx_description
1 polymer ?
#
loop_
_entity_poly.entity_id
_entity_poly.type
_entity_poly.pdbx_seq_one_letter_code
_entity_poly.pdbx_strand_id
1 'polypeptide(L)'
;MIKTLIGNENVNVIEFYLVQKPFDNKDEIIDIYINDDLLNKIKNNFKKTKEYRCVTYSRNNYNYVYDLSNDSQYVYIRKLENTTIINKSNVKFYVLSFNEIKLPTHSFACSNDIDNKETSDIIEFKINNRITLIIKNNNCLINYKHNKDVDIDKVNSIISGIITKINLV
;
A
#
# COMPACT_ATOMS: atom_id res chain seq x y z
N MET A 1 14.00 -0.68 -10.58
CA MET A 1 12.66 -1.02 -10.05
C MET A 1 11.84 0.24 -9.83
N ILE A 2 12.20 1.11 -8.88
CA ILE A 2 11.40 2.33 -8.62
C ILE A 2 11.60 3.40 -9.71
N LYS A 3 12.80 3.50 -10.31
CA LYS A 3 13.10 4.48 -11.38
C LYS A 3 12.13 4.38 -12.58
N THR A 4 11.69 3.18 -12.95
CA THR A 4 10.73 2.95 -14.05
C THR A 4 9.29 3.31 -13.67
N LEU A 5 8.98 3.39 -12.39
CA LEU A 5 7.65 3.71 -11.85
C LEU A 5 7.40 5.21 -11.68
N ILE A 6 8.48 5.98 -11.49
CA ILE A 6 8.47 7.43 -11.25
C ILE A 6 8.53 8.24 -12.55
N GLY A 7 8.74 7.59 -13.71
CA GLY A 7 8.98 8.25 -15.00
C GLY A 7 7.91 9.23 -15.48
N ASN A 8 6.70 9.19 -14.91
CA ASN A 8 5.67 10.22 -15.08
C ASN A 8 5.68 11.15 -13.85
N GLU A 9 5.97 12.43 -14.06
CA GLU A 9 6.46 13.43 -13.08
C GLU A 9 5.57 13.73 -11.85
N ASN A 10 4.44 13.03 -11.68
CA ASN A 10 3.41 13.29 -10.68
C ASN A 10 3.19 12.14 -9.67
N VAL A 11 3.96 11.06 -9.74
CA VAL A 11 3.85 9.95 -8.77
C VAL A 11 4.42 10.37 -7.43
N ASN A 12 3.65 10.26 -6.34
CA ASN A 12 4.11 10.54 -4.98
C ASN A 12 3.81 9.40 -3.98
N VAL A 13 3.03 8.39 -4.38
CA VAL A 13 2.79 7.18 -3.60
C VAL A 13 2.95 5.96 -4.50
N ILE A 14 3.68 4.97 -4.02
CA ILE A 14 3.84 3.67 -4.68
C ILE A 14 3.49 2.57 -3.68
N GLU A 15 2.57 1.69 -4.06
CA GLU A 15 2.15 0.54 -3.27
C GLU A 15 2.58 -0.75 -3.96
N PHE A 16 3.35 -1.59 -3.26
CA PHE A 16 3.78 -2.91 -3.72
C PHE A 16 2.95 -3.98 -3.01
N TYR A 17 1.95 -4.54 -3.66
CA TYR A 17 1.15 -5.65 -3.14
C TYR A 17 1.85 -6.96 -3.40
N LEU A 18 2.03 -7.74 -2.35
CA LEU A 18 2.56 -9.09 -2.45
C LEU A 18 1.52 -10.00 -3.11
N VAL A 19 1.93 -10.77 -4.12
CA VAL A 19 1.06 -11.73 -4.83
C VAL A 19 1.50 -13.15 -4.49
N GLN A 20 0.57 -13.98 -4.00
CA GLN A 20 0.90 -15.33 -3.52
C GLN A 20 0.96 -16.36 -4.65
N LYS A 21 0.07 -16.25 -5.64
CA LYS A 21 0.01 -17.19 -6.79
C LYS A 21 0.56 -16.56 -8.06
N PRO A 22 1.31 -17.32 -8.88
CA PRO A 22 1.73 -16.83 -10.18
C PRO A 22 0.50 -16.58 -11.06
N PHE A 23 0.49 -15.44 -11.75
CA PHE A 23 -0.40 -15.22 -12.89
C PHE A 23 -0.26 -16.36 -13.89
N ASP A 24 -1.31 -17.15 -14.10
CA ASP A 24 -1.53 -17.79 -15.38
C ASP A 24 -2.29 -16.80 -16.26
N ASN A 25 -1.89 -16.65 -17.52
CA ASN A 25 -2.44 -15.68 -18.49
C ASN A 25 -3.97 -15.85 -18.78
N LYS A 26 -4.68 -16.69 -18.02
CA LYS A 26 -6.12 -16.95 -18.10
C LYS A 26 -6.91 -16.46 -16.89
N ASP A 27 -6.24 -16.13 -15.79
CA ASP A 27 -6.92 -15.72 -14.56
C ASP A 27 -6.95 -14.20 -14.43
N GLU A 28 -8.16 -13.63 -14.45
CA GLU A 28 -8.40 -12.19 -14.24
C GLU A 28 -8.27 -11.78 -12.76
N ILE A 29 -8.01 -12.73 -11.86
CA ILE A 29 -8.06 -12.53 -10.40
C ILE A 29 -6.64 -12.57 -9.83
N ILE A 30 -6.24 -11.47 -9.17
CA ILE A 30 -4.96 -11.37 -8.47
C ILE A 30 -5.15 -11.75 -7.00
N ASP A 31 -4.57 -12.88 -6.60
CA ASP A 31 -4.59 -13.33 -5.20
C ASP A 31 -3.45 -12.66 -4.41
N ILE A 32 -3.82 -11.67 -3.60
CA ILE A 32 -2.92 -10.87 -2.75
C ILE A 32 -3.02 -11.23 -1.27
N TYR A 33 -3.82 -12.25 -0.93
CA TYR A 33 -3.97 -12.70 0.45
C TYR A 33 -2.72 -13.43 0.92
N ILE A 34 -2.29 -13.13 2.14
CA ILE A 34 -1.18 -13.82 2.80
C ILE A 34 -1.70 -14.83 3.81
N ASN A 35 -0.99 -15.96 3.93
CA ASN A 35 -1.29 -16.99 4.92
C ASN A 35 -0.76 -16.61 6.32
N ASP A 36 -1.21 -17.34 7.34
CA ASP A 36 -0.84 -17.10 8.74
C ASP A 36 0.67 -17.25 9.00
N ASP A 37 1.33 -18.17 8.31
CA ASP A 37 2.78 -18.37 8.42
C ASP A 37 3.54 -17.10 8.02
N LEU A 38 3.15 -16.49 6.90
CA LEU A 38 3.78 -15.26 6.44
C LEU A 38 3.43 -14.07 7.34
N LEU A 39 2.19 -13.99 7.81
CA LEU A 39 1.75 -12.99 8.78
C LEU A 39 2.62 -13.05 10.05
N ASN A 40 2.85 -14.25 10.59
CA ASN A 40 3.70 -14.48 11.76
C ASN A 40 5.17 -14.13 11.48
N LYS A 41 5.69 -14.50 10.31
CA LYS A 41 7.06 -14.09 9.89
C LYS A 41 7.20 -12.57 9.87
N ILE A 42 6.22 -11.83 9.35
CA ILE A 42 6.26 -10.37 9.32
C ILE A 42 6.24 -9.80 10.75
N LYS A 43 5.31 -10.27 11.60
CA LYS A 43 5.20 -9.84 12.99
C LYS A 43 6.48 -10.07 13.80
N ASN A 44 7.22 -11.15 13.51
CA ASN A 44 8.48 -11.46 14.18
C ASN A 44 9.67 -10.62 13.66
N ASN A 45 9.69 -10.28 12.37
CA ASN A 45 10.81 -9.57 11.74
C ASN A 45 10.70 -8.04 11.82
N PHE A 46 9.50 -7.50 12.04
CA PHE A 46 9.24 -6.07 12.03
C PHE A 46 8.48 -5.63 13.28
N LYS A 47 8.92 -4.51 13.87
CA LYS A 47 8.25 -3.94 15.04
C LYS A 47 6.93 -3.29 14.63
N LYS A 48 5.82 -3.79 15.17
CA LYS A 48 4.49 -3.19 15.02
C LYS A 48 4.50 -1.76 15.56
N THR A 49 3.96 -0.82 14.78
CA THR A 49 3.87 0.60 15.16
C THR A 49 2.46 1.10 15.38
N LYS A 50 1.49 0.59 14.62
CA LYS A 50 0.07 0.94 14.78
C LYS A 50 -0.80 -0.24 14.40
N GLU A 51 -1.96 -0.35 15.03
CA GLU A 51 -3.02 -1.27 14.66
C GLU A 51 -4.35 -0.55 14.86
N TYR A 52 -5.19 -0.56 13.84
CA TYR A 52 -6.45 0.20 13.85
C TYR A 52 -7.42 -0.37 12.83
N ARG A 53 -8.71 -0.10 13.06
CA ARG A 53 -9.77 -0.38 12.10
C ARG A 53 -10.25 0.93 11.48
N CYS A 54 -10.38 0.98 10.17
CA CYS A 54 -10.94 2.14 9.48
C CYS A 54 -12.02 1.74 8.48
N VAL A 55 -12.89 2.69 8.16
CA VAL A 55 -13.82 2.59 7.04
C VAL A 55 -13.37 3.57 5.96
N THR A 56 -13.24 3.08 4.73
CA THR A 56 -12.95 3.89 3.55
C THR A 56 -14.19 3.97 2.68
N TYR A 57 -14.61 5.18 2.33
CA TYR A 57 -15.65 5.45 1.36
C TYR A 57 -15.02 6.05 0.10
N SER A 58 -15.25 5.43 -1.05
CA SER A 58 -14.74 5.90 -2.33
C SER A 58 -15.85 6.55 -3.13
N ARG A 59 -15.55 7.72 -3.73
CA ARG A 59 -16.43 8.45 -4.64
C ARG A 59 -15.59 9.10 -5.73
N ASN A 60 -15.72 8.66 -6.98
CA ASN A 60 -14.81 9.04 -8.07
C ASN A 60 -13.34 8.83 -7.63
N ASN A 61 -12.51 9.88 -7.65
CA ASN A 61 -11.12 9.83 -7.20
C ASN A 61 -10.94 10.18 -5.71
N TYR A 62 -12.03 10.46 -4.98
CA TYR A 62 -11.98 10.77 -3.56
C TYR A 62 -12.03 9.49 -2.72
N ASN A 63 -11.20 9.46 -1.68
CA ASN A 63 -11.21 8.45 -0.64
C ASN A 63 -11.36 9.14 0.71
N TYR A 64 -12.48 8.90 1.35
CA TYR A 64 -12.83 9.38 2.69
C TYR A 64 -12.55 8.26 3.68
N VAL A 65 -11.56 8.46 4.55
CA VAL A 65 -11.13 7.46 5.53
C VAL A 65 -11.55 7.91 6.92
N TYR A 66 -12.28 7.06 7.62
CA TYR A 66 -12.67 7.24 9.02
C TYR A 66 -12.00 6.17 9.88
N ASP A 67 -11.10 6.58 10.78
CA ASP A 67 -10.46 5.69 11.75
C ASP A 67 -11.42 5.48 12.94
N LEU A 68 -11.91 4.25 13.09
CA LEU A 68 -12.88 3.88 14.14
C LEU A 68 -12.24 3.86 15.53
N SER A 69 -10.91 3.92 15.62
CA SER A 69 -10.19 3.79 16.88
C SER A 69 -10.05 5.11 17.62
N ASN A 70 -10.19 6.24 16.91
CA ASN A 70 -9.95 7.58 17.45
C ASN A 70 -10.79 8.68 16.79
N ASP A 71 -11.82 8.30 16.02
CA ASP A 71 -12.72 9.19 15.29
C ASP A 71 -12.04 10.17 14.32
N SER A 72 -10.81 9.86 13.89
CA SER A 72 -10.10 10.71 12.94
C SER A 72 -10.65 10.56 11.53
N GLN A 73 -10.73 11.69 10.83
CA GLN A 73 -11.17 11.78 9.45
C GLN A 73 -10.02 12.20 8.54
N TYR A 74 -9.90 11.55 7.40
CA TYR A 74 -8.95 11.90 6.36
C TYR A 74 -9.62 11.89 5.00
N VAL A 75 -9.18 12.78 4.13
CA VAL A 75 -9.69 12.86 2.75
C VAL A 75 -8.51 12.90 1.81
N TYR A 76 -8.54 12.03 0.81
CA TYR A 76 -7.51 11.92 -0.21
C TYR A 76 -8.14 11.97 -1.59
N ILE A 77 -7.52 12.72 -2.51
CA ILE A 77 -7.71 12.51 -3.94
C ILE A 77 -6.61 11.56 -4.38
N ARG A 78 -6.97 10.40 -4.93
CA ARG A 78 -6.01 9.43 -5.47
C ARG A 78 -6.26 9.23 -6.96
N LYS A 79 -5.28 9.60 -7.76
CA LYS A 79 -5.27 9.32 -9.20
C LYS A 79 -4.24 8.23 -9.49
N LEU A 80 -4.68 7.11 -10.06
CA LEU A 80 -3.79 6.05 -10.50
C LEU A 80 -3.05 6.52 -11.76
N GLU A 81 -1.71 6.53 -11.71
CA GLU A 81 -0.86 6.98 -12.81
C GLU A 81 -0.24 5.80 -13.57
N ASN A 82 0.05 4.69 -12.88
CA ASN A 82 0.64 3.53 -13.51
C ASN A 82 0.37 2.25 -12.71
N THR A 83 0.38 1.11 -13.41
CA THR A 83 0.33 -0.24 -12.83
C THR A 83 1.40 -1.10 -13.46
N THR A 84 2.08 -1.93 -12.69
CA THR A 84 3.05 -2.89 -13.25
C THR A 84 3.19 -4.12 -12.36
N ILE A 85 3.77 -5.18 -12.92
CA ILE A 85 4.10 -6.40 -12.19
C ILE A 85 5.61 -6.50 -12.11
N ILE A 86 6.11 -6.77 -10.90
CA ILE A 86 7.55 -6.90 -10.65
C ILE A 86 7.84 -8.23 -10.00
N ASN A 87 8.74 -8.99 -10.63
CA ASN A 87 9.22 -10.26 -10.12
C ASN A 87 10.59 -10.05 -9.47
N LYS A 88 10.73 -10.42 -8.19
CA LYS A 88 12.00 -10.31 -7.47
C LYS A 88 12.15 -11.46 -6.48
N SER A 89 13.26 -12.19 -6.58
CA SER A 89 13.60 -13.28 -5.65
C SER A 89 12.48 -14.31 -5.46
N ASN A 90 11.86 -14.77 -6.55
CA ASN A 90 10.70 -15.68 -6.57
C ASN A 90 9.39 -15.11 -5.99
N VAL A 91 9.38 -13.85 -5.59
CA VAL A 91 8.21 -13.14 -5.13
C VAL A 91 7.69 -12.25 -6.26
N LYS A 92 6.37 -12.28 -6.48
CA LYS A 92 5.70 -11.39 -7.42
C LYS A 92 5.02 -10.25 -6.67
N PHE A 93 5.14 -9.04 -7.21
CA PHE A 93 4.48 -7.85 -6.70
C PHE A 93 3.58 -7.26 -7.78
N TYR A 94 2.35 -6.90 -7.40
CA TYR A 94 1.50 -6.01 -8.17
C TYR A 94 1.66 -4.60 -7.64
N VAL A 95 2.10 -3.68 -8.50
CA VAL A 95 2.54 -2.35 -8.10
C VAL A 95 1.62 -1.30 -8.65
N LEU A 96 1.11 -0.45 -7.76
CA LEU A 96 0.26 0.68 -8.08
C LEU A 96 0.99 1.99 -7.76
N SER A 97 1.07 2.88 -8.75
CA SER A 97 1.65 4.20 -8.60
C SER A 97 0.55 5.26 -8.66
N PHE A 98 0.50 6.12 -7.66
CA PHE A 98 -0.52 7.15 -7.53
C PHE A 98 0.08 8.55 -7.44
N ASN A 99 -0.69 9.52 -7.91
CA ASN A 99 -0.65 10.88 -7.42
C ASN A 99 -1.74 11.04 -6.35
N GLU A 100 -1.33 11.21 -5.10
CA GLU A 100 -2.19 11.35 -3.94
C GLU A 100 -2.10 12.75 -3.34
N ILE A 101 -3.24 13.41 -3.15
CA ILE A 101 -3.32 14.70 -2.50
C ILE A 101 -4.17 14.55 -1.24
N LYS A 102 -3.59 14.85 -0.08
CA LYS A 102 -4.33 14.92 1.18
C LYS A 102 -5.06 16.26 1.27
N LEU A 103 -6.37 16.21 1.43
CA LEU A 103 -7.22 17.38 1.61
C LEU A 103 -7.44 17.70 3.10
N PRO A 104 -7.88 18.93 3.42
CA PRO A 104 -8.31 19.28 4.76
C PRO A 104 -9.46 18.39 5.27
N THR A 105 -9.53 18.20 6.58
CA THR A 105 -10.55 17.34 7.22
C THR A 105 -11.97 17.85 7.01
N HIS A 106 -12.19 19.16 6.96
CA HIS A 106 -13.50 19.76 6.69
C HIS A 106 -14.01 19.48 5.26
N SER A 107 -13.18 18.91 4.38
CA SER A 107 -13.60 18.42 3.06
C SER A 107 -14.23 17.03 3.10
N PHE A 108 -14.36 16.42 4.29
CA PHE A 108 -15.04 15.14 4.46
C PHE A 108 -16.55 15.34 4.22
N ALA A 109 -17.04 14.81 3.10
CA ALA A 109 -18.38 15.09 2.64
C ALA A 109 -19.42 14.21 3.36
N CYS A 110 -20.55 14.81 3.72
CA CYS A 110 -21.77 14.08 4.04
C CYS A 110 -22.53 13.85 2.72
N SER A 111 -22.38 12.67 2.12
CA SER A 111 -23.06 12.34 0.87
C SER A 111 -23.50 10.88 0.88
N ASN A 112 -24.63 10.63 0.24
CA ASN A 112 -25.12 9.27 -0.03
C ASN A 112 -24.59 8.72 -1.37
N ASP A 113 -23.91 9.56 -2.16
CA ASP A 113 -23.35 9.20 -3.47
C ASP A 113 -21.99 8.53 -3.27
N ILE A 114 -22.00 7.31 -2.73
CA ILE A 114 -20.79 6.53 -2.44
C ILE A 114 -20.72 5.37 -3.42
N ASP A 115 -19.60 5.26 -4.14
CA ASP A 115 -19.38 4.19 -5.11
C ASP A 115 -18.99 2.89 -4.42
N ASN A 116 -18.19 2.98 -3.36
CA ASN A 116 -17.72 1.82 -2.60
C ASN A 116 -17.51 2.15 -1.13
N LYS A 117 -17.75 1.16 -0.26
CA LYS A 117 -17.46 1.20 1.16
C LYS A 117 -16.66 -0.04 1.55
N GLU A 118 -15.48 0.16 2.10
CA GLU A 118 -14.62 -0.92 2.60
C GLU A 118 -14.34 -0.70 4.09
N THR A 119 -14.49 -1.75 4.90
CA THR A 119 -13.96 -1.76 6.27
C THR A 119 -12.66 -2.55 6.28
N SER A 120 -11.64 -2.00 6.92
CA SER A 120 -10.31 -2.59 6.91
C SER A 120 -9.66 -2.61 8.28
N ASP A 121 -9.12 -3.77 8.63
CA ASP A 121 -8.21 -3.98 9.74
C ASP A 121 -6.78 -3.79 9.24
N ILE A 122 -6.08 -2.80 9.80
CA ILE A 122 -4.76 -2.35 9.35
C ILE A 122 -3.74 -2.53 10.46
N ILE A 123 -2.64 -3.22 10.15
CA ILE A 123 -1.44 -3.29 10.99
C ILE A 123 -0.28 -2.63 10.25
N GLU A 124 0.32 -1.62 10.87
CA GLU A 124 1.45 -0.89 10.31
C GLU A 124 2.77 -1.27 11.00
N PHE A 125 3.79 -1.44 10.17
CA PHE A 125 5.18 -1.64 10.56
C PHE A 125 6.02 -0.53 9.90
N LYS A 126 6.13 0.62 10.57
CA LYS A 126 6.87 1.76 10.04
C LYS A 126 8.36 1.45 9.96
N ILE A 127 8.91 1.40 8.74
CA ILE A 127 10.33 1.16 8.49
C ILE A 127 11.11 2.47 8.61
N ASN A 128 10.58 3.53 7.98
CA ASN A 128 11.07 4.90 8.14
C ASN A 128 9.92 5.89 7.82
N ASN A 129 10.24 7.18 7.65
CA ASN A 129 9.22 8.20 7.39
C ASN A 129 8.56 8.12 6.00
N ARG A 130 9.17 7.41 5.04
CA ARG A 130 8.68 7.26 3.67
C ARG A 130 8.20 5.85 3.35
N ILE A 131 8.65 4.83 4.06
CA ILE A 131 8.36 3.43 3.77
C ILE A 131 7.67 2.80 4.98
N THR A 132 6.49 2.24 4.73
CA THR A 132 5.70 1.50 5.72
C THR A 132 5.33 0.15 5.13
N LEU A 133 5.56 -0.92 5.88
CA LEU A 133 5.00 -2.23 5.57
C LEU A 133 3.63 -2.33 6.25
N ILE A 134 2.62 -2.71 5.50
CA ILE A 134 1.22 -2.67 5.93
C ILE A 134 0.58 -4.03 5.69
N ILE A 135 -0.17 -4.50 6.67
CA ILE A 135 -1.10 -5.63 6.53
C ILE A 135 -2.51 -5.08 6.59
N LYS A 136 -3.29 -5.25 5.53
CA LYS A 136 -4.67 -4.74 5.40
C LYS A 136 -5.59 -5.90 5.04
N ASN A 137 -6.50 -6.31 5.93
CA ASN A 137 -7.45 -7.41 5.67
C ASN A 137 -6.77 -8.69 5.13
N ASN A 138 -5.63 -9.09 5.71
CA ASN A 138 -4.78 -10.20 5.25
C ASN A 138 -4.04 -9.99 3.92
N ASN A 139 -3.97 -8.76 3.38
CA ASN A 139 -3.10 -8.41 2.26
C ASN A 139 -1.82 -7.78 2.78
N CYS A 140 -0.67 -8.14 2.22
CA CYS A 140 0.61 -7.53 2.57
C CYS A 140 1.05 -6.55 1.49
N LEU A 141 1.29 -5.29 1.88
CA LEU A 141 1.78 -4.27 0.96
C LEU A 141 2.90 -3.42 1.55
N ILE A 142 3.81 -2.98 0.69
CA ILE A 142 4.82 -1.97 1.03
C ILE A 142 4.32 -0.63 0.47
N ASN A 143 4.07 0.34 1.33
CA ASN A 143 3.72 1.71 0.93
C ASN A 143 4.97 2.59 0.96
N TYR A 144 5.27 3.26 -0.16
CA TYR A 144 6.36 4.20 -0.31
C TYR A 144 5.86 5.59 -0.72
N LYS A 145 6.13 6.59 0.11
CA LYS A 145 5.89 8.01 -0.16
C LYS A 145 7.09 8.62 -0.85
N HIS A 146 6.98 8.82 -2.16
CA HIS A 146 8.02 9.37 -3.01
C HIS A 146 8.07 10.91 -2.94
N ASN A 147 9.28 11.45 -2.99
CA ASN A 147 9.56 12.86 -3.27
C ASN A 147 10.78 12.91 -4.21
N LYS A 148 10.83 13.92 -5.10
CA LYS A 148 11.87 14.14 -6.11
C LYS A 148 13.28 14.23 -5.50
N ASP A 149 13.42 14.78 -4.30
CA ASP A 149 14.71 14.99 -3.63
C ASP A 149 15.27 13.75 -2.91
N VAL A 150 14.78 12.55 -3.22
CA VAL A 150 15.16 11.32 -2.51
C VAL A 150 16.14 10.49 -3.32
N ASP A 151 17.17 9.99 -2.66
CA ASP A 151 18.07 8.97 -3.21
C ASP A 151 17.30 7.66 -3.46
N ILE A 152 16.96 7.43 -4.73
CA ILE A 152 16.19 6.27 -5.19
C ILE A 152 16.95 4.96 -5.00
N ASP A 153 18.28 4.97 -5.06
CA ASP A 153 19.08 3.76 -4.93
C ASP A 153 19.10 3.29 -3.47
N LYS A 154 19.16 4.22 -2.52
CA LYS A 154 18.96 3.92 -1.09
C LYS A 154 17.55 3.38 -0.82
N VAL A 155 16.50 3.97 -1.40
CA VAL A 155 15.13 3.47 -1.24
C VAL A 155 14.98 2.06 -1.82
N ASN A 156 15.52 1.80 -3.02
CA ASN A 156 15.53 0.48 -3.64
C ASN A 156 16.22 -0.55 -2.73
N SER A 157 17.33 -0.18 -2.09
CA SER A 157 18.05 -1.06 -1.15
C SER A 157 17.18 -1.42 0.06
N ILE A 158 16.49 -0.42 0.66
CA ILE A 158 15.60 -0.66 1.80
C ILE A 158 14.44 -1.59 1.41
N ILE A 159 13.75 -1.32 0.30
CA ILE A 159 12.65 -2.17 -0.16
C ILE A 159 13.14 -3.60 -0.44
N SER A 160 14.31 -3.73 -1.05
CA SER A 160 14.92 -5.05 -1.29
C SER A 160 15.20 -5.80 0.01
N GLY A 161 15.71 -5.10 1.04
CA GLY A 161 15.92 -5.69 2.37
C GLY A 161 14.63 -6.14 3.04
N ILE A 162 13.52 -5.41 2.86
CA ILE A 162 12.20 -5.83 3.34
C ILE A 162 11.78 -7.12 2.63
N ILE A 163 11.86 -7.16 1.30
CA ILE A 163 11.48 -8.33 0.49
C ILE A 163 12.27 -9.57 0.92
N THR A 164 13.59 -9.43 1.13
CA THR A 164 14.43 -10.55 1.58
C THR A 164 13.98 -11.08 2.95
N LYS A 165 13.63 -10.22 3.90
CA LYS A 165 13.15 -10.63 5.24
C LYS A 165 11.78 -11.32 5.19
N ILE A 166 10.91 -10.88 4.29
CA ILE A 166 9.60 -11.50 4.06
C ILE A 166 9.79 -12.89 3.43
N ASN A 167 10.75 -13.02 2.51
CA ASN A 167 11.01 -14.22 1.73
C ASN A 167 12.03 -15.19 2.35
N LEU A 168 12.28 -15.15 3.67
CA LEU A 168 13.11 -16.16 4.33
C LEU A 168 12.40 -17.53 4.23
N VAL A 169 12.75 -18.25 3.17
CA VAL A 169 12.71 -19.71 2.99
C VAL A 169 14.10 -20.23 3.30
#